data_AF-A0A091MNL3-F1
#
_entry.id   AF-A0A091MNL3-F1
#
_cell.length_a   1.000
_cell.length_b   1.000
_cell.length_c   1.000
_cell.angle_alpha   90.00
_cell.angle_beta   90.00
_cell.angle_gamma   90.00
#
_symmetry.space_group_name_H-M   'P 1'
#
loop_
_entity.id
_entity.type
_entity.pdbx_description
1 polymer ?
#
loop_
_entity_poly.entity_id
_entity_poly.type
_entity_poly.pdbx_seq_one_letter_code
_entity_poly.pdbx_strand_id
1 'polypeptide(L)'
;GGRICSFSPCIEQVQRTCLALEEYGFTEINTLEILLRVYNVRTISLQIPDLGKAAEDNSNTGFDSSNSSSNQGTVQFKSGVPLREVVGHTGYLTFATKS
;
A
#
# COMPACT_ATOMS: atom_id res chain seq x y z
N GLY A 1 24.28 -8.06 30.21
CA GLY A 1 22.92 -7.57 29.91
C GLY A 1 22.17 -8.41 28.90
N GLY A 2 20.89 -8.08 28.70
CA GLY A 2 19.96 -8.72 27.77
C GLY A 2 18.88 -7.75 27.26
N ARG A 3 18.03 -8.21 26.33
CA ARG A 3 16.91 -7.43 25.77
C ARG A 3 15.57 -8.04 26.16
N ILE A 4 14.57 -7.18 26.33
CA ILE A 4 13.17 -7.57 26.53
C ILE A 4 12.30 -6.97 25.42
N CYS A 5 11.20 -7.66 25.12
CA CYS A 5 10.11 -7.15 24.29
C CYS A 5 8.78 -7.46 25.00
N SER A 6 7.89 -6.47 25.07
CA SER A 6 6.51 -6.61 25.54
C SER A 6 5.55 -6.32 24.40
N PHE A 7 4.54 -7.18 24.24
CA PHE A 7 3.43 -6.93 23.34
C PHE A 7 2.22 -6.39 24.13
N SER A 8 1.59 -5.34 23.62
CA SER A 8 0.42 -4.70 24.24
C SER A 8 -0.63 -4.33 23.20
N PRO A 9 -1.86 -4.87 23.26
CA PRO A 9 -2.94 -4.50 22.33
C PRO A 9 -3.52 -3.09 22.59
N CYS A 10 -3.29 -2.51 23.78
CA CYS A 10 -3.81 -1.20 24.15
C CYS A 10 -2.68 -0.24 24.53
N ILE A 11 -2.83 1.05 24.19
CA ILE A 11 -1.79 2.05 24.43
C ILE A 11 -1.55 2.30 25.93
N GLU A 12 -2.57 2.13 26.77
CA GLU A 12 -2.47 2.28 28.22
C GLU A 12 -1.60 1.17 28.85
N GLN A 13 -1.53 0.00 28.23
CA GLN A 13 -0.63 -1.08 28.65
C GLN A 13 0.82 -0.76 28.29
N VAL A 14 1.05 -0.17 27.11
CA VAL A 14 2.36 0.35 26.71
C VAL A 14 2.85 1.39 27.71
N GLN A 15 2.01 2.37 28.06
CA GLN A 15 2.37 3.43 29.01
C GLN A 15 2.84 2.85 30.36
N ARG A 16 2.08 1.91 30.94
CA ARG A 16 2.45 1.24 32.19
C ARG A 16 3.75 0.43 32.05
N THR A 17 3.94 -0.20 30.89
CA THR A 17 5.15 -0.98 30.60
C THR A 17 6.39 -0.08 30.52
N CYS A 18 6.32 1.05 29.81
CA CYS A 18 7.44 2.00 29.71
C CYS A 18 7.83 2.56 31.08
N LEU A 19 6.86 2.97 31.91
CA LEU A 19 7.13 3.48 33.25
C LEU A 19 7.85 2.43 34.12
N ALA A 20 7.38 1.18 34.10
CA ALA A 20 8.04 0.11 34.84
C ALA A 20 9.45 -0.17 34.33
N LEU A 21 9.65 -0.20 33.00
CA LEU A 21 10.98 -0.42 32.41
C LEU A 21 11.97 0.67 32.85
N GLU A 22 11.55 1.94 32.86
CA GLU A 22 12.35 3.06 33.36
C GLU A 22 12.70 2.88 34.85
N GLU A 23 11.71 2.56 35.69
CA GLU A 23 11.90 2.34 37.14
C GLU A 23 12.91 1.22 37.44
N TYR A 24 12.91 0.14 36.65
CA TYR A 24 13.83 -0.99 36.80
C TYR A 24 15.19 -0.80 36.10
N GLY A 25 15.47 0.40 35.60
CA GLY A 25 16.75 0.80 35.01
C GLY A 25 17.02 0.20 33.63
N PHE A 26 15.98 -0.14 32.88
CA PHE A 26 16.14 -0.46 31.47
C PHE A 26 16.42 0.81 30.66
N THR A 27 17.20 0.66 29.59
CA THR A 27 17.56 1.72 28.65
C THR A 27 17.09 1.34 27.25
N GLU A 28 17.22 2.26 26.29
CA GLU A 28 16.83 2.04 24.88
C GLU A 28 15.37 1.59 24.73
N ILE A 29 14.47 2.15 25.55
CA ILE A 29 13.04 1.84 25.52
C ILE A 29 12.43 2.39 24.23
N ASN A 30 11.95 1.52 23.36
CA ASN A 30 11.37 1.89 22.07
C ASN A 30 10.09 1.09 21.81
N THR A 31 9.00 1.78 21.48
CA THR A 31 7.73 1.15 21.13
C THR A 31 7.45 1.27 19.64
N LEU A 32 7.13 0.15 19.00
CA LEU A 32 6.87 0.02 17.57
C LEU A 32 5.48 -0.59 17.34
N GLU A 33 4.84 -0.20 16.24
CA GLU A 33 3.72 -0.91 15.66
C GLU A 33 4.10 -1.34 14.23
N ILE A 34 3.80 -2.58 13.86
CA ILE A 34 4.16 -3.12 12.54
C ILE A 34 2.86 -3.39 11.76
N LEU A 35 2.66 -2.63 10.69
CA LEU A 35 1.49 -2.75 9.81
C LEU A 35 1.85 -3.58 8.57
N LEU A 36 1.29 -4.79 8.48
CA LEU A 36 1.47 -5.66 7.32
C LEU A 36 0.49 -5.30 6.21
N ARG A 37 0.99 -5.07 4.99
CA ARG A 37 0.18 -4.93 3.78
C ARG A 37 0.58 -5.96 2.73
N VAL A 38 -0.36 -6.82 2.37
CA VAL A 38 -0.17 -7.87 1.36
C VAL A 38 -0.62 -7.38 0.00
N TYR A 39 0.15 -7.71 -1.05
CA TYR A 39 -0.12 -7.35 -2.43
C TYR A 39 -0.32 -8.60 -3.30
N ASN A 40 -1.34 -8.57 -4.15
CA ASN A 40 -1.50 -9.52 -5.24
C ASN A 40 -0.87 -8.96 -6.52
N VAL A 41 0.09 -9.67 -7.09
CA VAL A 41 0.65 -9.32 -8.40
C VAL A 41 -0.32 -9.73 -9.50
N ARG A 42 -0.77 -8.77 -10.29
CA ARG A 42 -1.72 -8.99 -11.40
C ARG A 42 -1.25 -8.27 -12.65
N THR A 43 -1.58 -8.82 -13.82
CA THR A 43 -1.50 -8.06 -15.07
C THR A 43 -2.79 -7.26 -15.21
N ILE A 44 -2.68 -5.94 -15.27
CA ILE A 44 -3.80 -5.01 -15.47
C ILE A 44 -3.79 -4.56 -16.93
N SER A 45 -4.96 -4.57 -17.56
CA SER A 45 -5.17 -4.01 -18.90
C SER A 45 -5.96 -2.71 -18.76
N LEU A 46 -5.37 -1.59 -19.16
CA LEU A 46 -6.09 -0.32 -19.26
C LEU A 46 -6.49 -0.06 -20.71
N GLN A 47 -7.73 0.37 -20.88
CA GLN A 47 -8.25 0.80 -22.18
C GLN A 47 -7.64 2.15 -22.52
N ILE A 48 -7.13 2.31 -23.73
CA ILE A 48 -6.71 3.63 -24.22
C ILE A 48 -7.99 4.44 -24.48
N PRO A 49 -8.19 5.59 -23.81
CA PRO A 49 -9.36 6.44 -24.05
C PRO A 49 -9.34 6.98 -25.48
N ASP A 50 -10.50 6.93 -26.15
CA ASP A 50 -10.69 7.62 -27.42
C ASP A 50 -10.92 9.11 -27.14
N LEU A 51 -9.96 9.94 -27.53
CA LEU A 51 -10.04 11.40 -27.38
C LEU A 51 -10.59 12.10 -28.64
N GLY A 52 -11.14 11.32 -29.58
CA GLY A 52 -11.55 11.80 -30.89
C GLY A 52 -10.36 11.99 -31.82
N LYS A 53 -10.63 11.97 -33.14
CA LYS A 53 -9.61 12.37 -34.12
C LYS A 53 -9.27 13.84 -33.88
N ALA A 54 -7.98 14.17 -33.75
CA ALA A 54 -7.55 15.56 -33.91
C ALA A 54 -8.13 16.05 -35.23
N ALA A 55 -8.85 17.18 -35.21
CA ALA A 55 -9.48 17.72 -36.40
C ALA A 55 -8.41 17.86 -37.49
N GLU A 56 -8.45 16.96 -38.47
CA GLU A 56 -7.70 17.12 -39.69
C GLU A 56 -8.32 18.34 -40.41
N ASP A 57 -7.52 19.39 -40.56
CA ASP A 57 -7.90 20.55 -41.37
C ASP A 57 -8.37 20.05 -42.74
N ASN A 58 -9.63 20.37 -43.05
CA ASN A 58 -10.35 19.97 -44.23
C ASN A 58 -9.56 20.27 -45.52
N SER A 59 -9.15 19.21 -46.24
CA SER A 59 -9.26 19.23 -47.70
C SER A 59 -9.63 17.86 -48.27
N ASN A 60 -10.93 17.75 -48.57
CA ASN A 60 -11.53 17.05 -49.70
C ASN A 60 -11.97 15.57 -49.56
N THR A 61 -13.29 15.44 -49.35
CA THR A 61 -14.26 14.52 -49.96
C THR A 61 -13.82 13.14 -50.46
N GLY A 62 -14.39 12.10 -49.84
CA GLY A 62 -14.40 10.73 -50.37
C GLY A 62 -15.03 9.76 -49.37
N PHE A 63 -16.36 9.66 -49.39
CA PHE A 63 -17.12 8.65 -48.66
C PHE A 63 -16.73 7.26 -49.14
N ASP A 64 -16.15 6.45 -48.26
CA ASP A 64 -16.41 5.02 -48.28
C ASP A 64 -16.60 4.51 -46.85
N SER A 65 -17.83 4.10 -46.57
CA SER A 65 -18.26 3.53 -45.30
C SER A 65 -17.81 2.07 -45.24
N SER A 66 -16.57 1.83 -44.83
CA SER A 66 -16.11 0.49 -44.45
C SER A 66 -15.62 0.50 -43.01
N ASN A 67 -16.58 0.40 -42.09
CA ASN A 67 -16.49 -0.34 -40.83
C ASN A 67 -15.10 -0.47 -40.20
N SER A 68 -14.49 0.65 -39.79
CA SER A 68 -13.29 0.62 -38.95
C SER A 68 -13.75 0.38 -37.52
N SER A 69 -13.97 -0.89 -37.18
CA SER A 69 -14.02 -1.34 -35.80
C SER A 69 -12.80 -0.77 -35.08
N SER A 70 -13.00 0.27 -34.27
CA SER A 70 -11.96 0.90 -33.48
C SER A 70 -11.42 -0.17 -32.53
N ASN A 71 -10.35 -0.85 -32.94
CA ASN A 71 -9.55 -1.68 -32.05
C ASN A 71 -8.88 -0.69 -31.08
N GLN A 72 -9.65 -0.27 -30.07
CA GLN A 72 -9.15 0.49 -28.93
C GLN A 72 -8.04 -0.35 -28.31
N GLY A 73 -6.79 0.10 -28.47
CA GLY A 73 -5.64 -0.63 -27.96
C GLY A 73 -5.74 -0.76 -26.44
N THR A 74 -5.40 -1.92 -25.91
CA THR A 74 -5.21 -2.11 -24.47
C THR A 74 -3.73 -2.02 -24.13
N VAL A 75 -3.38 -1.23 -23.12
CA VAL A 75 -2.04 -1.26 -22.54
C VAL A 75 -2.05 -2.22 -21.35
N GLN A 76 -1.17 -3.23 -21.38
CA GLN A 76 -1.02 -4.18 -20.28
C GLN A 76 0.24 -3.89 -19.47
N PHE A 77 0.14 -3.97 -18.15
CA PHE A 77 1.29 -3.87 -17.25
C PHE A 77 1.11 -4.73 -16.00
N LYS A 78 2.22 -5.13 -15.38
CA LYS A 78 2.21 -5.83 -14.09
C LYS A 78 2.05 -4.82 -12.96
N SER A 79 1.16 -5.10 -12.01
CA SER A 79 0.89 -4.24 -10.85
C SER A 79 0.72 -5.07 -9.59
N GLY A 80 1.25 -4.57 -8.46
CA GLY A 80 0.91 -5.08 -7.14
C GLY A 80 -0.34 -4.37 -6.62
N VAL A 81 -1.43 -5.11 -6.47
CA VAL A 81 -2.70 -4.56 -5.96
C VAL A 81 -2.86 -4.97 -4.50
N PRO A 82 -3.03 -4.03 -3.56
CA PRO A 82 -3.23 -4.38 -2.15
C PRO A 82 -4.53 -5.19 -1.98
N LEU A 83 -4.53 -6.13 -1.05
CA LEU A 83 -5.77 -6.82 -0.66
C LEU A 83 -6.76 -5.81 -0.07
N ARG A 84 -8.06 -5.98 -0.37
CA ARG A 84 -9.13 -5.11 0.15
C ARG A 84 -9.36 -5.28 1.64
N GLU A 85 -9.04 -6.46 2.18
CA GLU A 85 -9.05 -6.72 3.62
C GLU A 85 -7.80 -6.09 4.23
N VAL A 86 -8.01 -5.04 5.02
CA VAL A 86 -6.96 -4.45 5.85
C VAL A 86 -6.84 -5.28 7.12
N VAL A 87 -5.61 -5.70 7.46
CA VAL A 87 -5.33 -6.28 8.77
C VAL A 87 -5.49 -5.15 9.78
N GLY A 88 -6.39 -5.32 10.75
CA GLY A 88 -6.59 -4.35 11.82
C GLY A 88 -5.34 -4.17 12.69
N HIS A 89 -5.39 -3.22 13.61
CA HIS A 89 -4.36 -3.06 14.64
C HIS A 89 -4.15 -4.40 15.36
N THR A 90 -2.92 -4.93 15.33
CA THR A 90 -2.58 -6.15 16.07
C THR A 90 -2.17 -5.79 17.49
N GLY A 91 -1.26 -4.82 17.65
CA GLY A 91 -0.76 -4.36 18.94
C GLY A 91 0.59 -3.63 18.80
N TYR A 92 1.04 -3.08 19.92
CA TYR A 92 2.34 -2.42 20.06
C TYR A 92 3.40 -3.40 20.59
N LEU A 93 4.64 -3.19 20.20
CA LEU A 93 5.82 -3.92 20.66
C LEU A 93 6.80 -2.95 21.33
N THR A 94 6.98 -3.05 22.64
CA THR A 94 7.91 -2.24 23.42
C THR A 94 9.17 -3.03 23.71
N PHE A 95 10.30 -2.60 23.16
CA PHE A 95 11.63 -3.18 23.35
C PHE A 95 12.44 -2.36 24.35
N ALA A 96 13.30 -3.01 25.14
CA ALA A 96 14.27 -2.33 25.98
C ALA A 96 15.51 -3.20 26.25
N THR A 97 16.59 -2.59 26.73
CA THR A 97 17.88 -3.23 27.01
C THR A 97 18.24 -3.05 28.48
N LYS A 98 18.80 -4.07 29.13
CA LYS A 98 19.37 -3.98 30.48
C LYS A 98 20.84 -4.40 30.44
N SER A 99 21.71 -3.54 30.93
CA SER A 99 23.17 -3.75 31.01
C SER A 99 23.53 -4.88 31.97
#